data_AF-A0A924YMC1-F1
#
_entry.id   AF-A0A924YMC1-F1
#
_cell.length_a   1.000
_cell.length_b   1.000
_cell.length_c   1.000
_cell.angle_alpha   90.00
_cell.angle_beta   90.00
_cell.angle_gamma   90.00
#
_symmetry.space_group_name_H-M   'P 1'
#
loop_
_entity.id
_entity.type
_entity.pdbx_description
1 polymer ?
#
loop_
_entity_poly.entity_id
_entity_poly.type
_entity_poly.pdbx_seq_one_letter_code
_entity_poly.pdbx_strand_id
1 'polypeptide(L)'
;MLRLTVGQRMTVGFVVPAIILTVIGIVSYRNTANLIENNEKVKHAHEVLGGIELLLSYMKDVETGARGFAIAGEERFLESFEAALPEVDPTFNHLKALIADPSQKSRLEALRPLLTARVKHSQDVVAAGKSRGSRSRTRPRQIWQGQRTVRQNPQARRRDARPRKRTVERTGRESDGQREPHRVLDFGRDRVRAADRVTGRVPHQPLDHGADSRG
;
A
#
# COMPACT_ATOMS: atom_id res chain seq x y z
N MET A 1 -12.65 -15.98 69.38
CA MET A 1 -11.23 -15.85 68.95
C MET A 1 -10.68 -17.24 68.73
N LEU A 2 -10.41 -17.63 67.47
CA LEU A 2 -9.79 -18.93 67.21
C LEU A 2 -8.40 -18.98 67.86
N ARG A 3 -8.20 -19.86 68.85
CA ARG A 3 -6.89 -20.10 69.45
C ARG A 3 -6.08 -21.00 68.53
N LEU A 4 -5.51 -20.40 67.49
CA LEU A 4 -4.55 -21.06 66.62
C LEU A 4 -3.29 -21.39 67.42
N THR A 5 -2.90 -22.67 67.47
CA THR A 5 -1.61 -23.11 68.01
C THR A 5 -0.47 -22.56 67.14
N VAL A 6 0.73 -22.41 67.72
CA VAL A 6 1.89 -21.79 67.04
C VAL A 6 2.18 -22.44 65.68
N GLY A 7 2.05 -23.77 65.58
CA GLY A 7 2.19 -24.50 64.32
C GLY A 7 1.15 -24.10 63.25
N GLN A 8 -0.12 -23.92 63.62
CA GLN A 8 -1.16 -23.51 62.68
C GLN A 8 -0.94 -22.09 62.13
N ARG A 9 -0.38 -21.18 62.95
CA ARG A 9 -0.05 -19.82 62.50
C ARG A 9 1.05 -19.82 61.43
N MET A 10 2.04 -20.70 61.57
CA MET A 10 3.09 -20.87 60.55
C MET A 10 2.53 -21.47 59.26
N THR A 11 1.65 -22.47 59.34
CA THR A 11 1.01 -23.06 58.15
C THR A 11 0.16 -22.05 57.40
N VAL A 12 -0.65 -21.24 58.09
CA VAL A 12 -1.46 -20.19 57.46
C VAL A 12 -0.56 -19.17 56.75
N GLY A 13 0.55 -18.79 57.37
CA GLY A 13 1.53 -17.87 56.78
C GLY A 13 2.17 -18.36 55.47
N PHE A 14 2.24 -19.68 55.25
CA PHE A 14 2.79 -20.26 54.02
C PHE A 14 1.71 -20.62 52.99
N VAL A 15 0.61 -21.24 53.45
CA VAL A 15 -0.46 -21.74 52.58
C VAL A 15 -1.25 -20.61 51.95
N VAL A 16 -1.53 -19.53 52.67
CA VAL A 16 -2.31 -18.40 52.12
C VAL A 16 -1.58 -17.73 50.95
N PRO A 17 -0.29 -17.33 51.06
CA PRO A 17 0.47 -16.83 49.92
C PRO A 17 0.59 -17.85 48.78
N ALA A 18 0.78 -19.13 49.09
CA ALA A 18 0.85 -20.18 48.06
C ALA A 18 -0.45 -20.26 47.24
N ILE A 19 -1.61 -20.27 47.90
CA ILE A 19 -2.92 -20.24 47.23
C ILE A 19 -3.07 -18.98 46.38
N ILE A 20 -2.70 -17.81 46.91
CA ILE A 20 -2.77 -16.55 46.16
C ILE A 20 -1.90 -16.62 44.90
N LEU A 21 -0.66 -17.11 45.02
CA LEU A 21 0.24 -17.31 43.87
C LEU A 21 -0.33 -18.29 42.85
N THR A 22 -0.94 -19.39 43.29
CA THR A 22 -1.62 -20.35 42.41
C THR A 22 -2.78 -19.69 41.66
N VAL A 23 -3.63 -18.91 42.34
CA VAL A 23 -4.75 -18.19 41.71
C VAL A 23 -4.25 -17.17 40.69
N ILE A 24 -3.21 -16.39 41.02
CA ILE A 24 -2.58 -15.45 40.10
C ILE A 24 -2.03 -16.19 38.87
N GLY A 25 -1.36 -17.34 39.07
CA GLY A 25 -0.86 -18.18 37.98
C GLY A 25 -1.96 -18.64 37.04
N ILE A 26 -3.08 -19.13 37.59
CA ILE A 26 -4.25 -19.57 36.80
C ILE A 26 -4.86 -18.40 36.03
N VAL A 27 -5.07 -17.25 36.68
CA VAL A 27 -5.62 -16.05 36.03
C VAL A 27 -4.69 -15.55 34.93
N SER A 28 -3.38 -15.51 35.19
CA SER A 28 -2.35 -15.10 34.23
C SER A 28 -2.32 -16.02 33.01
N TYR A 29 -2.39 -17.34 33.23
CA TYR A 29 -2.45 -18.34 32.16
C TYR A 29 -3.71 -18.16 31.30
N ARG A 30 -4.89 -18.04 31.92
CA ARG A 30 -6.16 -17.81 31.21
C ARG A 30 -6.14 -16.51 30.42
N ASN A 31 -5.60 -15.44 30.99
CA ASN A 31 -5.50 -14.15 30.32
C ASN A 31 -4.57 -14.23 29.10
N THR A 32 -3.44 -14.93 29.23
CA THR A 32 -2.51 -15.17 28.12
C THR A 32 -3.16 -15.98 27.01
N ALA A 33 -3.89 -17.05 27.35
CA ALA A 33 -4.61 -17.86 26.38
C ALA A 33 -5.69 -17.04 25.62
N ASN A 34 -6.49 -16.26 26.35
CA ASN A 34 -7.48 -15.37 25.74
C ASN A 34 -6.84 -14.30 24.85
N LEU A 35 -5.69 -13.76 25.25
CA LEU A 35 -4.95 -12.78 24.46
C LEU A 35 -4.46 -13.38 23.14
N ILE A 36 -3.97 -14.62 23.16
CA ILE A 36 -3.54 -15.33 21.95
C ILE A 36 -4.73 -15.54 21.01
N GLU A 37 -5.84 -16.08 21.51
CA GLU A 37 -7.06 -16.32 20.70
C GLU A 37 -7.62 -15.02 20.10
N ASN A 38 -7.64 -13.93 20.86
CA ASN A 38 -8.08 -12.63 20.37
C ASN A 38 -7.14 -12.07 19.29
N ASN A 39 -5.82 -12.25 19.45
CA ASN A 39 -4.87 -11.85 18.41
C ASN A 39 -5.05 -12.68 17.13
N GLU A 40 -5.34 -13.97 17.22
CA GLU A 40 -5.63 -14.82 16.06
C GLU A 40 -6.89 -14.35 15.32
N LYS A 41 -7.97 -14.00 16.04
CA LYS A 41 -9.19 -13.44 15.44
C LYS A 41 -8.92 -12.12 14.71
N VAL A 42 -8.13 -11.23 15.31
CA VAL A 42 -7.75 -9.95 14.69
C VAL A 42 -6.90 -10.18 13.45
N LYS A 43 -5.92 -11.08 13.52
CA LYS A 43 -5.09 -11.47 12.37
C LYS A 43 -5.96 -12.01 11.23
N HIS A 44 -6.87 -12.92 11.54
CA HIS A 44 -7.78 -13.50 10.56
C HIS A 44 -8.68 -12.44 9.89
N ALA A 45 -9.22 -11.50 10.67
CA ALA A 45 -10.00 -10.39 10.13
C ALA A 45 -9.17 -9.52 9.16
N HIS A 46 -7.89 -9.28 9.46
CA HIS A 46 -6.99 -8.57 8.55
C HIS A 46 -6.69 -9.34 7.26
N GLU A 47 -6.53 -10.66 7.32
CA GLU A 47 -6.34 -11.50 6.14
C GLU A 47 -7.58 -11.46 5.23
N VAL A 48 -8.78 -11.56 5.80
CA VAL A 48 -10.04 -11.44 5.06
C VAL A 48 -10.19 -10.07 4.43
N LEU A 49 -9.92 -8.99 5.18
CA LEU A 49 -10.00 -7.62 4.66
C LEU A 49 -9.01 -7.40 3.51
N GLY A 50 -7.77 -7.87 3.65
CA GLY A 50 -6.75 -7.78 2.61
C GLY A 50 -7.15 -8.52 1.33
N GLY A 51 -7.76 -9.70 1.45
CA GLY A 51 -8.30 -10.43 0.30
C GLY A 51 -9.43 -9.66 -0.41
N ILE A 52 -10.33 -9.01 0.35
CA ILE A 52 -11.41 -8.19 -0.20
C ILE A 52 -10.85 -6.96 -0.94
N GLU A 53 -9.89 -6.26 -0.34
CA GLU A 53 -9.22 -5.11 -0.96
C GLU A 53 -8.50 -5.52 -2.26
N LEU A 54 -7.86 -6.69 -2.27
CA LEU A 54 -7.21 -7.23 -3.44
C LEU A 54 -8.22 -7.56 -4.57
N LEU A 55 -9.31 -8.26 -4.23
CA LEU A 55 -10.39 -8.55 -5.19
C LEU A 55 -10.97 -7.27 -5.79
N LEU A 56 -11.23 -6.25 -4.95
CA LEU A 56 -11.73 -4.96 -5.40
C LEU A 56 -10.72 -4.24 -6.31
N SER A 57 -9.43 -4.32 -5.99
CA SER A 57 -8.36 -3.77 -6.82
C SER A 57 -8.32 -4.40 -8.21
N TYR A 58 -8.40 -5.74 -8.31
CA TYR A 58 -8.46 -6.41 -9.60
C TYR A 58 -9.70 -6.04 -10.39
N MET A 59 -10.88 -6.01 -9.75
CA MET A 59 -12.12 -5.59 -10.40
C MET A 59 -12.04 -4.16 -10.92
N LYS A 60 -11.39 -3.26 -10.17
CA LYS A 60 -11.16 -1.88 -10.60
C LYS A 60 -10.23 -1.81 -11.80
N ASP A 61 -9.17 -2.61 -11.84
CA ASP A 61 -8.24 -2.66 -12.96
C ASP A 61 -8.90 -3.23 -14.23
N VAL A 62 -9.73 -4.27 -14.08
CA VAL A 62 -10.58 -4.79 -15.17
C VAL A 62 -11.49 -3.69 -15.71
N GLU A 63 -12.22 -2.98 -14.85
CA GLU A 63 -13.13 -1.92 -15.28
C GLU A 63 -12.40 -0.72 -15.91
N THR A 64 -11.34 -0.26 -15.26
CA THR A 64 -10.60 0.94 -15.69
C THR A 64 -9.83 0.66 -16.97
N GLY A 65 -9.24 -0.53 -17.10
CA GLY A 65 -8.56 -0.95 -18.33
C GLY A 65 -9.52 -1.06 -19.51
N ALA A 66 -10.67 -1.72 -19.31
CA ALA A 66 -11.69 -1.82 -20.36
C ALA A 66 -12.22 -0.45 -20.82
N ARG A 67 -12.53 0.44 -19.88
CA ARG A 67 -12.99 1.81 -20.19
C ARG A 67 -11.90 2.65 -20.85
N GLY A 68 -10.67 2.57 -20.34
CA GLY A 68 -9.53 3.30 -20.89
C GLY A 68 -9.28 2.91 -22.35
N PHE A 69 -9.33 1.62 -22.66
CA PHE A 69 -9.22 1.13 -24.03
C PHE A 69 -10.40 1.58 -24.91
N ALA A 70 -11.63 1.53 -24.40
CA ALA A 70 -12.80 1.96 -25.16
C ALA A 70 -12.81 3.47 -25.49
N ILE A 71 -12.23 4.31 -24.62
CA ILE A 71 -12.16 5.77 -24.82
C ILE A 71 -10.95 6.16 -25.68
N ALA A 72 -9.76 5.63 -25.37
CA ALA A 72 -8.52 6.08 -25.98
C ALA A 72 -8.06 5.19 -27.15
N GLY A 73 -8.51 3.94 -27.22
CA GLY A 73 -8.05 2.96 -28.22
C GLY A 73 -6.58 2.54 -28.06
N GLU A 74 -5.93 2.86 -26.94
CA GLU A 74 -4.52 2.55 -26.71
C GLU A 74 -4.34 1.21 -25.99
N GLU A 75 -3.46 0.34 -26.51
CA GLU A 75 -3.17 -1.00 -25.99
C GLU A 75 -2.69 -1.01 -24.52
N ARG A 76 -2.04 0.07 -24.07
CA ARG A 76 -1.56 0.21 -22.68
C ARG A 76 -2.66 0.10 -21.62
N PHE A 77 -3.92 0.34 -21.98
CA PHE A 77 -5.06 0.17 -21.08
C PHE A 77 -5.52 -1.30 -21.02
N LEU A 78 -5.22 -2.09 -22.05
CA LEU A 78 -5.46 -3.52 -22.05
C LEU A 78 -4.46 -4.26 -21.16
N GLU A 79 -3.23 -3.77 -20.98
CA GLU A 79 -2.26 -4.38 -20.07
C GLU A 79 -2.83 -4.61 -18.65
N SER A 80 -3.49 -3.60 -18.06
CA SER A 80 -4.09 -3.74 -16.73
C SER A 80 -5.33 -4.64 -16.73
N PHE A 81 -6.10 -4.66 -17.81
CA PHE A 81 -7.25 -5.53 -17.96
C PHE A 81 -6.82 -7.00 -18.05
N GLU A 82 -5.87 -7.29 -18.94
CA GLU A 82 -5.37 -8.64 -19.22
C GLU A 82 -4.59 -9.20 -18.03
N ALA A 83 -3.87 -8.36 -17.27
CA ALA A 83 -3.20 -8.77 -16.05
C ALA A 83 -4.17 -9.01 -14.87
N ALA A 84 -5.25 -8.23 -14.75
CA ALA A 84 -6.16 -8.32 -13.60
C ALA A 84 -7.27 -9.37 -13.77
N LEU A 85 -7.78 -9.57 -15.00
CA LEU A 85 -8.85 -10.51 -15.29
C LEU A 85 -8.61 -11.94 -14.77
N PRO A 86 -7.45 -12.59 -14.99
CA PRO A 86 -7.21 -13.95 -14.51
C PRO A 86 -7.11 -14.06 -12.99
N GLU A 87 -6.86 -12.95 -12.28
CA GLU A 87 -6.68 -12.94 -10.82
C GLU A 87 -8.01 -12.84 -10.04
N VAL A 88 -9.10 -12.44 -10.71
CA VAL A 88 -10.41 -12.22 -10.06
C VAL A 88 -10.98 -13.52 -9.48
N ASP A 89 -11.00 -14.59 -10.26
CA ASP A 89 -11.56 -15.88 -9.84
C ASP A 89 -10.74 -16.58 -8.74
N PRO A 90 -9.41 -16.69 -8.87
CA PRO A 90 -8.55 -17.20 -7.79
C PRO A 90 -8.71 -16.42 -6.49
N THR A 91 -8.72 -15.09 -6.55
CA THR A 91 -8.87 -14.25 -5.35
C THR A 91 -10.22 -14.44 -4.68
N PHE A 92 -11.30 -14.56 -5.46
CA PHE A 92 -12.63 -14.87 -4.94
C PHE A 92 -12.67 -16.24 -4.24
N ASN A 93 -12.09 -17.26 -4.87
CA ASN A 93 -12.04 -18.61 -4.30
C ASN A 93 -11.18 -18.68 -3.03
N HIS A 94 -10.07 -17.94 -3.01
CA HIS A 94 -9.23 -17.82 -1.82
C HIS A 94 -10.00 -17.18 -0.66
N LEU A 95 -10.72 -16.08 -0.90
CA LEU A 95 -11.59 -15.45 0.11
C LEU A 95 -12.66 -16.41 0.63
N LYS A 96 -13.29 -17.19 -0.25
CA LYS A 96 -14.28 -18.20 0.12
C LYS A 96 -13.71 -19.30 1.02
N ALA A 97 -12.45 -19.66 0.83
CA ALA A 97 -11.74 -20.64 1.65
C ALA A 97 -11.28 -20.04 2.99
N LEU A 98 -10.92 -18.76 3.00
CA LEU A 98 -10.46 -18.05 4.19
C LEU A 98 -11.62 -17.76 5.17
N ILE A 99 -12.81 -17.40 4.67
CA ILE A 99 -13.94 -17.06 5.54
C ILE A 99 -14.52 -18.33 6.21
N ALA A 100 -14.34 -18.43 7.53
CA ALA A 100 -14.88 -19.51 8.35
C ALA A 100 -16.38 -19.33 8.70
N ASP A 101 -16.83 -18.08 8.89
CA ASP A 101 -18.21 -17.76 9.28
C ASP A 101 -19.19 -18.03 8.11
N PRO A 102 -20.16 -18.95 8.26
CA PRO A 102 -21.12 -19.28 7.22
C PRO A 102 -21.94 -18.08 6.72
N SER A 103 -22.25 -17.13 7.60
CA SER A 103 -23.04 -15.94 7.26
C SER A 103 -22.24 -15.00 6.36
N GLN A 104 -20.95 -14.81 6.64
CA GLN A 104 -20.04 -14.01 5.81
C GLN A 104 -19.76 -14.68 4.47
N LYS A 105 -19.61 -16.01 4.48
CA LYS A 105 -19.41 -16.80 3.26
C LYS A 105 -20.62 -16.70 2.34
N SER A 106 -21.84 -16.78 2.89
CA SER A 106 -23.08 -16.58 2.11
C SER A 106 -23.16 -15.19 1.49
N ARG A 107 -22.71 -14.15 2.20
CA ARG A 107 -22.65 -12.78 1.64
C ARG A 107 -21.64 -12.68 0.50
N LEU A 108 -20.48 -13.30 0.62
CA LEU A 108 -19.49 -13.36 -0.45
C LEU A 108 -20.05 -14.08 -1.69
N GLU A 109 -20.73 -15.21 -1.51
CA GLU A 109 -21.38 -15.94 -2.61
C GLU A 109 -22.47 -15.10 -3.31
N ALA A 110 -23.23 -14.30 -2.56
CA ALA A 110 -24.21 -13.38 -3.15
C ALA A 110 -23.57 -12.32 -4.06
N LEU A 111 -22.28 -12.00 -3.90
CA LEU A 111 -21.54 -11.08 -4.77
C LEU A 111 -21.08 -11.75 -6.08
N ARG A 112 -20.97 -13.09 -6.12
CA ARG A 112 -20.52 -13.84 -7.30
C ARG A 112 -21.25 -13.44 -8.59
N PRO A 113 -22.60 -13.42 -8.67
CA PRO A 113 -23.29 -13.07 -9.91
C PRO A 113 -23.02 -11.62 -10.34
N LEU A 114 -22.92 -10.68 -9.39
CA LEU A 114 -22.60 -9.28 -9.68
C LEU A 114 -21.19 -9.12 -10.25
N LEU A 115 -20.24 -9.87 -9.68
CA LEU A 115 -18.86 -9.88 -10.12
C LEU A 115 -18.74 -10.45 -11.54
N THR A 116 -19.39 -11.60 -11.81
CA THR A 116 -19.41 -12.22 -13.14
C THR A 116 -20.07 -11.30 -14.17
N ALA A 117 -21.19 -10.66 -13.83
CA ALA A 117 -21.87 -9.71 -14.70
C ALA A 117 -20.96 -8.51 -15.04
N ARG A 118 -20.21 -8.01 -14.05
CA ARG A 118 -19.29 -6.88 -14.26
C ARG A 118 -18.09 -7.26 -15.13
N VAL A 119 -17.50 -8.44 -14.91
CA VAL A 119 -16.42 -8.96 -15.75
C VAL A 119 -16.89 -9.12 -17.20
N LYS A 120 -18.06 -9.75 -17.40
CA LYS A 120 -18.64 -9.95 -18.73
C LYS A 120 -18.86 -8.61 -19.45
N HIS A 121 -19.44 -7.62 -18.77
CA HIS A 121 -19.62 -6.30 -19.34
C HIS A 121 -18.29 -5.65 -19.77
N SER A 122 -17.24 -5.76 -18.95
CA SER A 122 -15.92 -5.22 -19.30
C SER A 122 -15.30 -5.95 -20.50
N GLN A 123 -15.50 -7.26 -20.63
CA GLN A 123 -15.09 -8.04 -21.81
C GLN A 123 -15.84 -7.59 -23.07
N ASP A 124 -17.15 -7.38 -22.99
CA ASP A 124 -17.97 -6.89 -24.11
C ASP A 124 -17.50 -5.51 -24.59
N VAL A 125 -17.16 -4.61 -23.66
CA VAL A 125 -16.61 -3.27 -23.94
C VAL A 125 -15.28 -3.38 -24.69
N VAL A 126 -14.37 -4.25 -24.25
CA VAL A 126 -13.08 -4.48 -24.93
C VAL A 126 -13.29 -5.08 -26.31
N ALA A 127 -14.19 -6.07 -26.46
CA ALA A 127 -14.50 -6.69 -27.74
C ALA A 127 -15.04 -5.67 -28.75
N ALA A 128 -15.96 -4.80 -28.31
CA ALA A 128 -16.47 -3.70 -29.11
C ALA A 128 -15.36 -2.71 -29.50
N GLY A 129 -14.47 -2.36 -28.56
CA GLY A 129 -13.30 -1.52 -28.82
C GLY A 129 -12.35 -2.10 -29.86
N LYS A 130 -12.03 -3.40 -29.78
CA LYS A 130 -11.11 -4.09 -30.72
C LYS A 130 -11.66 -4.08 -32.14
N SER A 131 -12.98 -4.27 -32.31
CA SER A 131 -13.64 -4.18 -33.62
C SER A 131 -13.60 -2.78 -34.25
N ARG A 132 -13.48 -1.73 -33.42
CA ARG A 132 -13.47 -0.31 -33.85
C ARG A 132 -12.03 0.19 -34.08
N GLY A 133 -11.09 -0.20 -33.23
CA GLY A 133 -9.67 0.19 -33.27
C GLY A 133 -8.91 -0.30 -34.51
N SER A 134 -9.40 -1.33 -35.20
CA SER A 134 -8.85 -1.74 -36.51
C SER A 134 -8.95 -0.65 -37.60
N ARG A 135 -9.72 0.43 -37.39
CA ARG A 135 -9.90 1.51 -38.37
C ARG A 135 -9.18 2.82 -38.05
N SER A 136 -8.59 2.98 -36.87
CA SER A 136 -8.05 4.29 -36.44
C SER A 136 -6.83 4.13 -35.55
N ARG A 137 -5.66 3.97 -36.17
CA ARG A 137 -4.35 4.19 -35.55
C ARG A 137 -4.07 5.70 -35.51
N THR A 138 -4.43 6.38 -34.43
CA THR A 138 -3.96 7.76 -34.19
C THR A 138 -3.33 7.83 -32.80
N ARG A 139 -2.10 8.36 -32.75
CA ARG A 139 -1.26 8.48 -31.55
C ARG A 139 -1.60 9.73 -30.71
N PRO A 140 -1.22 9.78 -29.41
CA PRO A 140 -2.12 10.17 -28.30
C PRO A 140 -1.82 11.53 -27.65
N ARG A 141 -2.69 11.95 -26.70
CA ARG A 141 -2.51 13.16 -25.87
C ARG A 141 -2.63 12.89 -24.34
N GLN A 142 -1.47 12.82 -23.68
CA GLN A 142 -1.07 13.33 -22.35
C GLN A 142 -1.92 13.23 -21.06
N ILE A 143 -3.12 12.62 -21.01
CA ILE A 143 -3.99 12.79 -19.81
C ILE A 143 -3.64 11.88 -18.59
N TRP A 144 -2.80 10.83 -18.71
CA TRP A 144 -2.74 9.77 -17.68
C TRP A 144 -1.40 9.54 -16.95
N GLN A 145 -0.45 10.48 -16.98
CA GLN A 145 0.86 10.27 -16.35
C GLN A 145 0.87 10.43 -14.81
N GLY A 146 -0.20 10.97 -14.22
CA GLY A 146 -0.27 11.28 -12.78
C GLY A 146 -0.72 10.16 -11.82
N GLN A 147 -1.19 9.00 -12.30
CA GLN A 147 -1.79 7.97 -11.43
C GLN A 147 -0.87 6.79 -11.08
N ARG A 148 0.32 6.68 -11.68
CA ARG A 148 1.25 5.56 -11.40
C ARG A 148 1.99 5.70 -10.07
N THR A 149 2.10 6.90 -9.52
CA THR A 149 2.91 7.17 -8.31
C THR A 149 2.21 6.88 -6.98
N VAL A 150 0.89 6.63 -6.98
CA VAL A 150 0.15 6.31 -5.74
C VAL A 150 0.17 4.80 -5.41
N ARG A 151 0.58 3.95 -6.36
CA ARG A 151 0.40 2.50 -6.25
C ARG A 151 1.55 1.73 -5.58
N GLN A 152 2.65 2.40 -5.21
CA GLN A 152 3.74 1.78 -4.46
C GLN A 152 3.86 2.39 -3.06
N ASN A 153 3.06 1.92 -2.10
CA ASN A 153 3.46 2.01 -0.71
C ASN A 153 2.82 0.93 0.20
N PRO A 154 3.46 -0.23 0.36
CA PRO A 154 3.05 -1.22 1.36
C PRO A 154 3.46 -0.87 2.80
N GLN A 155 4.23 0.21 3.04
CA GLN A 155 4.92 0.45 4.32
C GLN A 155 4.52 1.73 5.09
N ALA A 156 3.64 2.59 4.56
CA ALA A 156 3.31 3.87 5.21
C ALA A 156 2.48 3.77 6.51
N ARG A 157 1.78 2.67 6.80
CA ARG A 157 0.95 2.58 8.02
C ARG A 157 1.69 2.15 9.29
N ARG A 158 2.99 1.85 9.23
CA ARG A 158 3.79 1.43 10.40
C ARG A 158 4.56 2.55 11.11
N ARG A 159 4.49 3.80 10.65
CA ARG A 159 5.28 4.92 11.24
C ARG A 159 4.57 5.83 12.24
N ASP A 160 3.27 5.67 12.49
CA ASP A 160 2.53 6.55 13.42
C ASP A 160 2.47 6.06 14.88
N ALA A 161 3.17 4.98 15.21
CA ALA A 161 3.32 4.53 16.60
C ALA A 161 4.72 4.88 17.15
N ARG A 162 4.98 6.17 17.41
CA ARG A 162 6.00 6.58 18.39
C ARG A 162 5.38 7.49 19.44
N PRO A 163 5.46 7.16 20.75
CA PRO A 163 5.09 8.09 21.80
C PRO A 163 6.13 9.22 21.81
N ARG A 164 5.68 10.46 21.52
CA ARG A 164 6.49 11.66 21.72
C ARG A 164 6.78 11.82 23.22
N LYS A 165 7.98 11.44 23.65
CA LYS A 165 8.58 12.01 24.86
C LYS A 165 8.87 13.49 24.54
N ARG A 166 8.07 14.41 25.09
CA ARG A 166 8.43 15.83 25.13
C ARG A 166 9.50 15.99 26.20
N THR A 167 10.75 15.96 25.77
CA THR A 167 11.86 16.56 26.52
C THR A 167 11.57 18.05 26.63
N VAL A 168 11.49 18.51 27.87
CA VAL A 168 11.47 19.92 28.24
C VAL A 168 12.85 20.48 27.93
N GLU A 169 12.97 21.30 26.90
CA GLU A 169 14.09 22.22 26.78
C GLU A 169 13.56 23.64 26.95
N ARG A 170 14.01 24.21 28.06
CA ARG A 170 13.74 25.54 28.55
C ARG A 170 14.86 26.43 27.99
N THR A 171 14.59 27.11 26.89
CA THR A 171 15.40 28.24 26.42
C THR A 171 14.37 29.32 26.11
N GLY A 172 14.17 30.29 26.99
CA GLY A 172 15.15 31.35 27.23
C GLY A 172 14.50 32.59 26.64
N ARG A 173 13.81 33.35 27.51
CA ARG A 173 13.34 34.71 27.23
C ARG A 173 14.53 35.56 26.80
N GLU A 174 14.34 36.34 25.74
CA GLU A 174 14.78 37.73 25.58
C GLU A 174 13.97 38.24 24.37
N SER A 175 12.94 39.09 24.51
CA SER A 175 13.03 40.56 24.44
C SER A 175 13.90 41.02 23.26
N ASP A 176 13.52 41.93 22.37
CA ASP A 176 12.57 43.03 22.33
C ASP A 176 12.71 43.55 20.88
N GLY A 177 11.65 43.80 20.13
CA GLY A 177 11.31 45.20 19.85
C GLY A 177 11.65 45.62 18.42
N GLN A 178 10.96 46.66 17.97
CA GLN A 178 11.16 47.47 16.76
C GLN A 178 10.51 47.04 15.41
N ARG A 179 9.44 47.82 15.14
CA ARG A 179 8.78 48.18 13.87
C ARG A 179 9.82 48.81 12.91
N GLU A 180 9.76 48.66 11.58
CA GLU A 180 8.86 49.31 10.60
C GLU A 180 9.21 48.78 9.17
N PRO A 181 8.34 48.98 8.15
CA PRO A 181 8.48 48.42 6.79
C PRO A 181 8.90 49.46 5.74
N HIS A 182 9.94 49.27 4.91
CA HIS A 182 10.11 50.08 3.67
C HIS A 182 11.01 49.45 2.59
N ARG A 183 10.42 49.31 1.38
CA ARG A 183 10.88 49.80 0.06
C ARG A 183 12.15 49.23 -0.62
N VAL A 184 11.88 48.48 -1.70
CA VAL A 184 12.46 48.49 -3.08
C VAL A 184 13.91 48.97 -3.24
N LEU A 185 14.78 48.11 -3.80
CA LEU A 185 15.67 48.48 -4.91
C LEU A 185 15.91 47.29 -5.85
N ASP A 186 15.39 47.46 -7.07
CA ASP A 186 15.79 46.80 -8.31
C ASP A 186 17.17 47.34 -8.73
N PHE A 187 18.10 46.46 -9.12
CA PHE A 187 19.31 46.84 -9.82
C PHE A 187 19.89 45.67 -10.61
N GLY A 188 20.11 45.92 -11.90
CA GLY A 188 21.44 45.67 -12.45
C GLY A 188 21.59 44.50 -13.42
N ARG A 189 21.10 44.72 -14.63
CA ARG A 189 21.56 44.10 -15.89
C ARG A 189 23.06 44.39 -16.12
N ASP A 190 23.69 43.57 -16.97
CA ASP A 190 24.96 43.77 -17.71
C ASP A 190 26.26 43.23 -17.11
N ARG A 191 26.79 42.15 -17.71
CA ARG A 191 28.12 42.05 -18.38
C ARG A 191 28.08 40.86 -19.38
N VAL A 192 28.08 41.06 -20.71
CA VAL A 192 29.26 41.21 -21.61
C VAL A 192 30.21 39.99 -21.45
N ARG A 193 30.21 38.95 -22.30
CA ARG A 193 30.58 38.82 -23.73
C ARG A 193 31.99 39.33 -24.05
N ALA A 194 33.00 38.46 -24.10
CA ALA A 194 33.98 38.36 -25.19
C ALA A 194 35.13 37.39 -24.88
N ALA A 195 35.55 36.70 -25.94
CA ALA A 195 36.86 36.10 -26.21
C ALA A 195 37.26 34.87 -25.36
N ASP A 196 37.85 33.82 -25.90
CA ASP A 196 38.69 33.77 -27.09
C ASP A 196 38.66 32.40 -27.78
N ARG A 197 38.86 32.43 -29.10
CA ARG A 197 39.15 31.25 -29.94
C ARG A 197 40.60 30.83 -29.72
N VAL A 198 40.90 29.56 -30.02
CA VAL A 198 42.08 29.04 -30.76
C VAL A 198 42.34 27.60 -30.28
N THR A 199 42.71 26.58 -31.03
CA THR A 199 42.72 26.17 -32.45
C THR A 199 43.28 24.73 -32.40
N GLY A 200 42.78 23.82 -33.26
CA GLY A 200 43.37 22.49 -33.47
C GLY A 200 42.33 21.47 -33.96
N ARG A 201 41.87 21.55 -35.23
CA ARG A 201 42.29 20.70 -36.38
C ARG A 201 42.37 19.19 -36.01
N VAL A 202 41.38 18.31 -36.27
CA VAL A 202 40.81 17.78 -37.57
C VAL A 202 41.86 16.89 -38.29
N PRO A 203 41.55 15.82 -39.08
CA PRO A 203 40.46 14.80 -39.18
C PRO A 203 40.88 13.35 -39.66
N HIS A 204 39.87 12.53 -40.05
CA HIS A 204 39.82 11.39 -41.04
C HIS A 204 40.13 9.96 -40.51
N GLN A 205 39.11 9.07 -40.37
CA GLN A 205 38.55 8.06 -41.33
C GLN A 205 39.40 6.75 -41.43
N PRO A 206 38.89 5.60 -41.94
CA PRO A 206 37.54 5.00 -41.94
C PRO A 206 37.53 3.45 -41.65
N LEU A 207 36.32 2.88 -41.52
CA LEU A 207 35.81 1.53 -41.92
C LEU A 207 36.66 0.25 -41.73
N ASP A 208 36.07 -0.78 -41.09
CA ASP A 208 36.15 -2.16 -41.63
C ASP A 208 34.93 -3.03 -41.26
N HIS A 209 34.50 -3.82 -42.23
CA HIS A 209 33.42 -4.80 -42.24
C HIS A 209 33.97 -6.16 -41.77
N GLY A 210 33.45 -6.67 -40.66
CA GLY A 210 33.65 -8.07 -40.25
C GLY A 210 32.42 -8.91 -40.57
N ALA A 211 32.44 -9.56 -41.73
CA ALA A 211 31.57 -10.70 -42.02
C ALA A 211 31.92 -11.86 -41.09
N ASP A 212 30.92 -12.47 -40.44
CA ASP A 212 31.08 -13.79 -39.84
C ASP A 212 30.12 -14.76 -40.51
N SER A 213 30.72 -15.73 -41.16
CA SER A 213 30.12 -16.87 -41.81
C SER A 213 31.10 -18.01 -41.60
N ARG A 214 30.74 -18.99 -40.76
CA ARG A 214 31.11 -20.42 -40.82
C ARG A 214 30.68 -21.11 -39.52
N GLY A 215 30.12 -22.30 -39.65
CA GLY A 215 29.86 -23.24 -38.57
C GLY A 215 28.63 -24.06 -38.82
#